data_AF-A0A2E1RSD5-F1
#
_entry.id   AF-A0A2E1RSD5-F1
#
_cell.length_a   1.000
_cell.length_b   1.000
_cell.length_c   1.000
_cell.angle_alpha   90.00
_cell.angle_beta   90.00
_cell.angle_gamma   90.00
#
_symmetry.space_group_name_H-M   'P 1'
#
loop_
_entity.id
_entity.type
_entity.pdbx_description
1 polymer ?
#
loop_
_entity_poly.entity_id
_entity_poly.type
_entity_poly.pdbx_seq_one_letter_code
_entity_poly.pdbx_strand_id
1 'polypeptide(L)'
;MPVRTVRTTSYSHREKELGGKYGALTASGRRVRYGRLRSAAADWSRYPLGTRFKMVGQPHVYVVEDYGRSLVGTGTIDIYKPTLKMMRSWGTRHVKIQVLEWGSYKSSSEILKGRLQYDHVRRMYNSIKAKS
;
A
#
# COMPACT_ATOMS: atom_id res chain seq x y z
N MET A 1 19.55 -5.81 8.01
CA MET A 1 18.18 -5.39 8.40
C MET A 1 17.29 -6.61 8.44
N PRO A 2 16.30 -6.68 9.35
CA PRO A 2 15.43 -7.85 9.48
C PRO A 2 14.59 -8.06 8.22
N VAL A 3 14.53 -9.31 7.78
CA VAL A 3 13.68 -9.77 6.67
C VAL A 3 12.38 -10.33 7.24
N ARG A 4 11.26 -10.07 6.58
CA ARG A 4 9.96 -10.63 6.94
C ARG A 4 9.23 -11.18 5.73
N THR A 5 8.51 -12.28 5.91
CA THR A 5 7.62 -12.83 4.89
C THR A 5 6.28 -12.11 4.94
N VAL A 6 5.83 -11.59 3.80
CA VAL A 6 4.58 -10.83 3.68
C VAL A 6 3.77 -11.38 2.52
N ARG A 7 2.45 -11.52 2.73
CA ARG A 7 1.51 -11.81 1.65
C ARG A 7 1.39 -10.59 0.75
N THR A 8 1.57 -10.79 -0.54
CA THR A 8 1.40 -9.74 -1.55
C THR A 8 0.34 -10.12 -2.56
N THR A 9 -0.40 -9.11 -2.99
CA THR A 9 -1.30 -9.15 -4.15
C THR A 9 -0.79 -8.13 -5.18
N SER A 10 -1.55 -7.91 -6.25
CA SER A 10 -1.30 -6.79 -7.15
C SER A 10 -2.60 -6.16 -7.62
N TYR A 11 -2.53 -4.85 -7.86
CA TYR A 11 -3.60 -4.07 -8.44
C TYR A 11 -3.12 -3.28 -9.66
N SER A 12 -4.07 -2.81 -10.45
CA SER A 12 -3.85 -1.88 -11.55
C SER A 12 -4.95 -0.83 -11.61
N HIS A 13 -4.58 0.42 -11.88
CA HIS A 13 -5.54 1.48 -12.21
C HIS A 13 -6.43 1.12 -13.43
N ARG A 14 -6.04 0.12 -14.23
CA ARG A 14 -6.80 -0.36 -15.38
C ARG A 14 -7.93 -1.33 -15.03
N GLU A 15 -8.05 -1.77 -13.78
CA GLU A 15 -9.15 -2.63 -13.32
C GLU A 15 -10.49 -1.90 -13.33
N LYS A 16 -10.49 -0.55 -13.40
CA LYS A 16 -11.69 0.30 -13.38
C LYS A 16 -12.62 -0.04 -12.21
N GLU A 17 -12.06 -0.36 -11.05
CA GLU A 17 -12.86 -0.72 -9.87
C GLU A 17 -13.87 0.38 -9.52
N LEU A 18 -15.08 -0.05 -9.15
CA LEU A 18 -16.12 0.82 -8.60
C LEU A 18 -15.61 1.50 -7.32
N GLY A 19 -15.48 2.84 -7.37
CA GLY A 19 -14.89 3.64 -6.29
C GLY A 19 -13.46 4.11 -6.57
N GLY A 20 -12.81 3.61 -7.63
CA GLY A 20 -11.54 4.11 -8.17
C GLY A 20 -11.67 5.46 -8.86
N LYS A 21 -12.25 6.47 -8.20
CA LYS A 21 -12.44 7.84 -8.72
C LYS A 21 -11.13 8.51 -9.14
N TYR A 22 -10.01 8.03 -8.60
CA TYR A 22 -8.70 8.66 -8.71
C TYR A 22 -7.85 8.11 -9.86
N GLY A 23 -8.31 7.08 -10.58
CA GLY A 23 -7.60 6.52 -11.74
C GLY A 23 -6.14 6.15 -11.40
N ALA A 24 -5.19 6.87 -11.99
CA ALA A 24 -3.75 6.68 -11.76
C ALA A 24 -3.20 7.48 -10.57
N LEU A 25 -4.04 8.01 -9.67
CA LEU A 25 -3.62 8.69 -8.45
C LEU A 25 -3.78 7.77 -7.23
N THR A 26 -2.81 7.83 -6.33
CA THR A 26 -2.79 7.12 -5.06
C THR A 26 -3.62 7.86 -4.02
N ALA A 27 -3.94 7.20 -2.90
CA ALA A 27 -4.61 7.84 -1.77
C ALA A 27 -3.86 9.06 -1.20
N SER A 28 -2.54 9.19 -1.43
CA SER A 28 -1.74 10.37 -1.06
C SER A 28 -1.73 11.49 -2.10
N GLY A 29 -2.50 11.35 -3.20
CA GLY A 29 -2.64 12.36 -4.25
C GLY A 29 -1.52 12.34 -5.29
N ARG A 30 -0.62 11.34 -5.27
CA ARG A 30 0.49 11.20 -6.22
C ARG A 30 0.12 10.28 -7.37
N ARG A 31 0.73 10.46 -8.54
CA ARG A 31 0.59 9.46 -9.61
C ARG A 31 1.26 8.15 -9.21
N VAL A 32 0.61 7.02 -9.51
CA VAL A 32 1.18 5.69 -9.35
C VAL A 32 2.46 5.54 -10.18
N ARG A 33 3.47 4.88 -9.62
CA ARG A 33 4.83 4.78 -10.17
C ARG A 33 5.19 3.33 -10.45
N TYR A 34 5.82 3.11 -11.59
CA TYR A 34 6.37 1.80 -11.97
C TYR A 34 7.74 1.95 -12.66
N GLY A 35 8.80 2.05 -11.86
CA GLY A 35 10.19 2.16 -12.33
C GLY A 35 11.17 1.58 -11.32
N ARG A 36 12.28 2.28 -11.04
CA ARG A 36 13.18 1.96 -9.92
C ARG A 36 12.48 2.10 -8.57
N LEU A 37 11.61 3.11 -8.45
CA LEU A 37 10.65 3.28 -7.36
C LEU A 37 9.26 2.86 -7.84
N ARG A 38 8.55 2.07 -7.02
CA ARG A 38 7.24 1.50 -7.35
C ARG A 38 6.22 1.76 -6.26
N SER A 39 4.99 2.07 -6.66
CA SER A 39 3.89 2.26 -5.71
C SER A 39 3.44 0.93 -5.12
N ALA A 40 3.02 0.99 -3.86
CA ALA A 40 2.35 -0.10 -3.18
C ALA A 40 1.19 0.46 -2.34
N ALA A 41 0.18 -0.38 -2.11
CA ALA A 41 -0.90 -0.12 -1.18
C ALA A 41 -0.78 -1.03 0.04
N ALA A 42 -1.16 -0.54 1.21
CA ALA A 42 -1.21 -1.34 2.43
C ALA A 42 -2.17 -0.74 3.44
N ASP A 43 -2.43 -1.48 4.52
CA ASP A 43 -3.03 -0.93 5.74
C ASP A 43 -2.06 0.06 6.40
N TRP A 44 -2.40 1.35 6.43
CA TRP A 44 -1.53 2.39 7.00
C TRP A 44 -1.37 2.31 8.52
N SER A 45 -2.20 1.52 9.23
CA SER A 45 -1.97 1.23 10.65
C SER A 45 -0.87 0.18 10.89
N ARG A 46 -0.46 -0.51 9.82
CA ARG A 46 0.59 -1.55 9.83
C ARG A 46 1.84 -1.13 9.06
N TYR A 47 1.65 -0.56 7.87
CA TYR A 47 2.69 0.02 7.03
C TYR A 47 2.31 1.48 6.73
N PRO A 48 2.68 2.43 7.60
CA PRO A 48 2.27 3.82 7.46
C PRO A 48 2.71 4.42 6.13
N LEU A 49 1.98 5.46 5.71
CA LEU A 49 2.26 6.24 4.53
C LEU A 49 3.74 6.64 4.46
N GLY A 50 4.37 6.33 3.33
CA GLY A 50 5.78 6.58 3.07
C GLY A 50 6.71 5.41 3.37
N THR A 51 6.23 4.31 3.96
CA THR A 51 7.07 3.13 4.25
C THR A 51 7.77 2.63 2.97
N ARG A 52 9.10 2.51 3.01
CA ARG A 52 9.93 2.05 1.90
C ARG A 52 10.43 0.65 2.16
N PHE A 53 10.35 -0.23 1.17
CA PHE A 53 10.84 -1.59 1.30
C PHE A 53 11.42 -2.12 -0.02
N LYS A 54 12.23 -3.17 0.06
CA LYS A 54 12.66 -3.98 -1.08
C LYS A 54 12.15 -5.40 -0.91
N MET A 55 11.84 -6.05 -2.02
CA MET A 55 11.71 -7.50 -2.04
C MET A 55 13.09 -8.11 -2.21
N VAL A 56 13.41 -9.13 -1.42
CA VAL A 56 14.72 -9.81 -1.50
C VAL A 56 14.90 -10.39 -2.91
N GLY A 57 16.06 -10.15 -3.51
CA GLY A 57 16.37 -10.59 -4.88
C GLY A 57 15.80 -9.71 -6.00
N GLN A 58 15.14 -8.59 -5.67
CA GLN A 58 14.66 -7.63 -6.68
C GLN A 58 15.37 -6.28 -6.56
N PRO A 59 15.65 -5.59 -7.68
CA PRO A 59 16.36 -4.31 -7.67
C PRO A 59 15.48 -3.10 -7.30
N HIS A 60 14.17 -3.31 -7.18
CA HIS A 60 13.19 -2.23 -7.05
C HIS A 60 12.94 -1.85 -5.60
N VAL A 61 12.82 -0.54 -5.35
CA VAL A 61 12.27 -0.01 -4.11
C VAL A 61 10.77 0.18 -4.29
N TYR A 62 10.02 -0.22 -3.29
CA TYR A 62 8.59 -0.01 -3.18
C TYR A 62 8.32 1.03 -2.10
N VAL A 63 7.28 1.84 -2.30
CA VAL A 63 6.83 2.83 -1.32
C VAL A 63 5.33 2.70 -1.12
N VAL A 64 4.93 2.60 0.13
CA VAL A 64 3.51 2.57 0.51
C VAL A 64 2.97 3.99 0.39
N GLU A 65 2.09 4.20 -0.59
CA GLU A 65 1.51 5.53 -0.87
C GLU A 65 0.01 5.49 -1.12
N ASP A 66 -0.57 4.30 -1.02
CA ASP A 66 -1.96 3.99 -1.25
C ASP A 66 -2.51 3.03 -0.18
N TYR A 67 -3.84 2.87 -0.12
CA TYR A 67 -4.50 1.89 0.74
C TYR A 67 -5.77 1.35 0.07
N GLY A 68 -6.27 0.21 0.54
CA GLY A 68 -7.48 -0.41 0.01
C GLY A 68 -8.30 -1.10 1.10
N ARG A 69 -9.62 -1.15 0.93
CA ARG A 69 -10.57 -1.75 1.89
C ARG A 69 -10.19 -3.20 2.23
N SER A 70 -9.80 -4.00 1.25
CA SER A 70 -9.42 -5.41 1.39
C SER A 70 -8.10 -5.64 2.12
N LEU A 71 -7.28 -4.59 2.30
CA LEU A 71 -5.96 -4.69 2.92
C LEU A 71 -6.01 -4.49 4.44
N VAL A 72 -6.99 -3.71 4.93
CA VAL A 72 -7.11 -3.33 6.34
C VAL A 72 -7.23 -4.56 7.24
N GLY A 73 -6.35 -4.66 8.24
CA GLY A 73 -6.30 -5.76 9.19
C GLY A 73 -5.52 -6.99 8.74
N THR A 74 -5.13 -7.10 7.46
CA THR A 74 -4.57 -8.35 6.90
C THR A 74 -3.04 -8.44 6.92
N GLY A 75 -2.34 -7.31 7.06
CA GLY A 75 -0.88 -7.24 6.88
C GLY A 75 -0.39 -7.46 5.44
N THR A 76 -1.31 -7.47 4.46
CA THR A 76 -1.00 -7.65 3.04
C THR A 76 -0.50 -6.35 2.42
N ILE A 77 0.46 -6.46 1.50
CA ILE A 77 0.92 -5.34 0.66
C ILE A 77 0.50 -5.60 -0.78
N ASP A 78 -0.21 -4.65 -1.37
CA ASP A 78 -0.67 -4.72 -2.75
C ASP A 78 0.30 -4.01 -3.70
N ILE A 79 0.79 -4.71 -4.72
CA ILE A 79 1.87 -4.20 -5.58
C ILE A 79 1.29 -3.64 -6.87
N TYR A 80 1.56 -2.35 -7.14
CA TYR A 80 1.07 -1.71 -8.35
C TYR A 80 1.68 -2.33 -9.62
N LYS A 81 0.82 -2.58 -10.63
CA LYS A 81 1.21 -2.98 -11.99
C LYS A 81 0.55 -2.08 -13.04
N PRO A 82 1.28 -1.66 -14.09
CA PRO A 82 0.77 -0.72 -15.08
C PRO A 82 -0.22 -1.35 -16.06
N THR A 83 -0.25 -2.69 -16.15
CA THR A 83 -1.16 -3.43 -17.05
C THR A 83 -1.82 -4.61 -16.33
N LEU A 84 -3.03 -4.96 -16.78
CA LEU A 84 -3.76 -6.13 -16.27
C LEU A 84 -3.00 -7.44 -16.50
N LYS A 85 -2.24 -7.56 -17.59
CA LYS A 85 -1.39 -8.73 -17.86
C LYS A 85 -0.33 -8.90 -16.78
N MET A 86 0.37 -7.82 -16.43
CA MET A 86 1.42 -7.84 -15.40
C MET A 86 0.86 -8.07 -13.99
N MET A 87 -0.33 -7.53 -13.71
CA MET A 87 -1.08 -7.78 -12.49
C MET A 87 -1.44 -9.26 -12.35
N ARG A 88 -2.10 -9.84 -13.35
CA ARG A 88 -2.45 -11.27 -13.36
C ARG A 88 -1.23 -12.18 -13.27
N SER A 89 -0.14 -11.82 -13.96
CA SER A 89 1.13 -12.56 -13.89
C SER A 89 1.77 -12.50 -12.50
N TRP A 90 1.53 -11.43 -11.73
CA TRP A 90 1.96 -11.34 -10.35
C TRP A 90 1.08 -12.19 -9.42
N GLY A 91 -0.25 -12.02 -9.44
CA GLY A 91 -1.16 -12.79 -8.60
C GLY A 91 -0.89 -12.68 -7.09
N THR A 92 -1.43 -13.60 -6.30
CA THR A 92 -1.18 -13.64 -4.84
C THR A 92 0.05 -14.50 -4.54
N ARG A 93 0.98 -13.99 -3.74
CA ARG A 93 2.18 -14.74 -3.32
C ARG A 93 2.77 -14.22 -2.03
N HIS A 94 3.51 -15.06 -1.31
CA HIS A 94 4.32 -14.63 -0.19
C HIS A 94 5.73 -14.27 -0.67
N VAL A 95 6.21 -13.10 -0.26
CA VAL A 95 7.56 -12.63 -0.59
C VAL A 95 8.32 -12.24 0.67
N LYS A 96 9.63 -12.40 0.64
CA LYS A 96 10.52 -11.84 1.66
C LYS A 96 10.77 -10.36 1.36
N ILE A 97 10.47 -9.48 2.31
CA ILE A 97 10.76 -8.05 2.22
C ILE A 97 11.77 -7.61 3.28
N GLN A 98 12.50 -6.57 2.94
CA GLN A 98 13.32 -5.79 3.84
C GLN A 98 12.74 -4.37 3.89
N VAL A 99 12.26 -3.95 5.06
CA VAL A 99 11.84 -2.56 5.28
C VAL A 99 13.11 -1.71 5.38
N LEU A 100 13.21 -0.71 4.51
CA LEU A 100 14.34 0.23 4.48
C LEU A 100 14.09 1.41 5.41
N GLU A 101 12.86 1.90 5.41
CA GLU A 101 12.44 3.07 6.17
C GLU A 101 10.95 2.94 6.49
N TRP A 102 10.57 3.17 7.75
CA TRP A 102 9.17 3.21 8.14
C TRP A 102 8.55 4.56 7.80
N GLY A 103 7.31 4.54 7.33
CA GLY A 103 6.54 5.74 7.07
C GLY A 103 6.06 6.44 8.33
N SER A 104 5.23 7.47 8.16
CA SER A 104 4.74 8.31 9.25
C SER A 104 3.29 8.00 9.63
N TYR A 105 3.07 7.53 10.85
CA TYR A 105 1.73 7.37 11.42
C TYR A 105 0.99 8.71 11.55
N LYS A 106 1.70 9.79 11.90
CA LYS A 106 1.14 11.14 11.95
C LYS A 106 0.58 11.54 10.60
N SER A 107 1.39 11.49 9.54
CA SER A 107 0.98 11.83 8.17
C SER A 107 -0.14 10.93 7.67
N SER A 108 -0.11 9.64 8.02
CA SER A 108 -1.19 8.70 7.71
C SER A 108 -2.51 9.16 8.35
N SER A 109 -2.48 9.45 9.66
CA SER A 109 -3.68 9.84 10.41
C SER A 109 -4.28 11.18 9.94
N GLU A 110 -3.46 12.15 9.53
CA GLU A 110 -3.92 13.44 9.01
C GLU A 110 -4.73 13.26 7.72
N ILE A 111 -4.26 12.42 6.79
CA ILE A 111 -5.02 12.11 5.56
C ILE A 111 -6.28 11.30 5.87
N LEU A 112 -6.18 10.30 6.75
CA LEU A 112 -7.32 9.43 7.09
C LEU A 112 -8.44 10.19 7.83
N LYS A 113 -8.10 11.22 8.62
CA LYS A 113 -9.08 12.06 9.35
C LYS A 113 -10.12 12.69 8.42
N GLY A 114 -9.73 13.05 7.20
CA GLY A 114 -10.65 13.61 6.19
C GLY A 114 -11.54 12.58 5.48
N ARG A 115 -11.45 11.29 5.86
CA ARG A 115 -12.07 10.17 5.13
C ARG A 115 -12.78 9.16 6.04
N LEU A 116 -13.11 9.58 7.27
CA LEU A 116 -13.67 8.73 8.33
C LEU A 116 -15.12 8.24 8.06
N GLN A 117 -15.78 8.73 7.02
CA GLN A 117 -17.07 8.22 6.57
C GLN A 117 -16.98 6.76 6.06
N TYR A 118 -15.78 6.28 5.70
CA TYR A 118 -15.58 4.90 5.29
C TYR A 118 -15.10 4.03 6.46
N ASP A 119 -15.80 2.93 6.76
CA ASP A 119 -15.50 2.07 7.92
C ASP A 119 -14.07 1.53 7.96
N HIS A 120 -13.52 1.18 6.78
CA HIS A 120 -12.16 0.67 6.68
C HIS A 120 -11.12 1.75 6.99
N VAL A 121 -11.38 3.00 6.61
CA VAL A 121 -10.56 4.16 6.97
C VAL A 121 -10.64 4.45 8.47
N ARG A 122 -11.85 4.43 9.04
CA ARG A 122 -12.05 4.63 10.48
C ARG A 122 -11.30 3.59 11.31
N ARG A 123 -11.33 2.32 10.89
CA ARG A 123 -10.55 1.24 11.50
C ARG A 123 -9.04 1.52 11.49
N MET A 124 -8.48 1.92 10.34
CA MET A 124 -7.06 2.30 10.26
C MET A 124 -6.73 3.49 11.17
N TYR A 125 -7.55 4.53 11.13
CA TYR A 125 -7.36 5.74 11.96
C TYR A 125 -7.36 5.41 13.45
N ASN A 126 -8.37 4.67 13.93
CA ASN A 126 -8.47 4.28 15.33
C ASN A 126 -7.30 3.38 15.75
N SER A 127 -6.87 2.45 14.90
CA SER A 127 -5.69 1.61 15.18
C SER A 127 -4.39 2.42 15.27
N ILE A 128 -4.24 3.49 14.48
CA ILE A 128 -3.11 4.42 14.60
C ILE A 128 -3.20 5.18 15.93
N LYS A 129 -4.38 5.70 16.28
CA LYS A 129 -4.58 6.45 17.54
C LYS A 129 -4.33 5.61 18.79
N ALA A 130 -4.64 4.32 18.75
CA ALA A 130 -4.37 3.39 19.86
C ALA A 130 -2.87 3.08 20.07
N LYS A 131 -1.99 3.47 19.14
CA LYS A 131 -0.52 3.31 19.24
C LYS A 131 0.19 4.57 19.75
N SER A 132 -0.56 5.66 19.94
CA SER A 132 -0.03 6.98 20.31
C SER A 132 0.01 7.16 21.81
#